data_AF-I3RCE4-F1
#
_entry.id   AF-I3RCE4-F1
#
_cell.length_a   1.000
_cell.length_b   1.000
_cell.length_c   1.000
_cell.angle_alpha   90.00
_cell.angle_beta   90.00
_cell.angle_gamma   90.00
#
_symmetry.space_group_name_H-M   'P 1'
#
loop_
_entity.id
_entity.type
_entity.pdbx_description
1 polymer ?
#
loop_
_entity_poly.entity_id
_entity_poly.type
_entity_poly.pdbx_seq_one_letter_code
_entity_poly.pdbx_strand_id
1 'polypeptide(L)'
;MEEVIIRSESSLVKKYEDKLRRRNSYLLIFLGLMIVIQAIVILILRWKYPILGVKMSRILIVFLILVFGLLLIGVLFGQEKEVDEGDLKEKMNAYRIVAKKFYRRLREALENEDMESIKGIADEILEDPIFGKALQVANIGDPKVVAYILYVYLNRESLSREEIEEAKRLAPGPLAKLFEGE
;
A
#
# COMPACT_ATOMS: atom_id res chain seq x y z
N MET A 1 20.62 13.63 5.99
CA MET A 1 19.25 13.13 6.23
C MET A 1 18.30 13.39 5.04
N GLU A 2 18.61 14.33 4.13
CA GLU A 2 17.90 14.56 2.85
C GLU A 2 17.77 13.31 1.95
N GLU A 3 18.82 12.50 1.85
CA GLU A 3 18.79 11.28 1.01
C GLU A 3 17.82 10.21 1.52
N VAL A 4 17.46 10.20 2.81
CA VAL A 4 16.59 9.15 3.37
C VAL A 4 15.12 9.41 3.05
N ILE A 5 14.72 10.67 2.91
CA ILE A 5 13.32 11.09 2.77
C ILE A 5 12.89 11.11 1.30
N ILE A 6 13.73 11.62 0.39
CA ILE A 6 13.50 11.51 -1.07
C ILE A 6 13.54 10.03 -1.49
N ARG A 7 14.38 9.23 -0.85
CA ARG A 7 14.42 7.78 -1.01
C ARG A 7 13.22 7.08 -0.36
N SER A 8 12.57 7.65 0.65
CA SER A 8 11.34 7.07 1.23
C SER A 8 10.13 7.30 0.32
N GLU A 9 9.97 8.50 -0.25
CA GLU A 9 8.92 8.82 -1.24
C GLU A 9 9.04 7.94 -2.49
N SER A 10 10.26 7.84 -3.02
CA SER A 10 10.59 6.97 -4.15
C SER A 10 10.43 5.49 -3.80
N SER A 11 10.91 5.04 -2.63
CA SER A 11 10.91 3.62 -2.29
C SER A 11 9.54 3.10 -1.91
N LEU A 12 8.66 3.87 -1.27
CA LEU A 12 7.32 3.40 -0.94
C LEU A 12 6.49 3.22 -2.21
N VAL A 13 6.42 4.24 -3.07
CA VAL A 13 5.69 4.15 -4.34
C VAL A 13 6.27 3.03 -5.22
N LYS A 14 7.59 2.95 -5.35
CA LYS A 14 8.28 1.94 -6.17
C LYS A 14 8.18 0.52 -5.60
N LYS A 15 8.23 0.35 -4.27
CA LYS A 15 8.02 -0.94 -3.59
C LYS A 15 6.59 -1.47 -3.82
N TYR A 16 5.61 -0.57 -3.89
CA TYR A 16 4.23 -0.93 -4.20
C TYR A 16 4.04 -1.25 -5.69
N GLU A 17 4.62 -0.47 -6.62
CA GLU A 17 4.65 -0.80 -8.06
C GLU A 17 5.34 -2.14 -8.34
N ASP A 18 6.47 -2.41 -7.70
CA ASP A 18 7.19 -3.68 -7.83
C ASP A 18 6.38 -4.87 -7.32
N LYS A 19 5.57 -4.69 -6.28
CA LYS A 19 4.69 -5.74 -5.74
C LYS A 19 3.58 -6.09 -6.73
N LEU A 20 3.03 -5.09 -7.42
CA LEU A 20 2.03 -5.27 -8.50
C LEU A 20 2.64 -6.00 -9.70
N ARG A 21 3.80 -5.53 -10.18
CA ARG A 21 4.48 -6.13 -11.33
C ARG A 21 4.89 -7.57 -11.06
N ARG A 22 5.41 -7.86 -9.86
CA ARG A 22 5.75 -9.23 -9.43
C ARG A 22 4.54 -10.15 -9.38
N ARG A 23 3.42 -9.73 -8.77
CA ARG A 23 2.22 -10.58 -8.63
C ARG A 23 1.68 -11.05 -9.99
N ASN A 24 1.62 -10.15 -10.98
CA ASN A 24 1.12 -10.49 -12.31
C ASN A 24 2.10 -11.39 -13.09
N SER A 25 3.41 -11.19 -12.89
CA SER A 25 4.45 -11.98 -13.56
C SER A 25 4.52 -13.41 -13.02
N TYR A 26 4.36 -13.61 -11.71
CA TYR A 26 4.37 -14.95 -11.10
C TYR A 26 3.19 -15.80 -11.54
N LEU A 27 2.00 -15.21 -11.70
CA LEU A 27 0.82 -15.91 -12.22
C LEU A 27 1.02 -16.37 -13.67
N LEU A 28 1.58 -15.51 -14.53
CA LEU A 28 1.86 -15.87 -15.92
C LEU A 28 2.94 -16.95 -16.05
N ILE A 29 4.01 -16.87 -15.25
CA ILE A 29 5.07 -17.89 -15.22
C ILE A 29 4.51 -19.22 -14.72
N PHE A 30 3.71 -19.21 -13.65
CA PHE A 30 3.08 -20.40 -13.11
C PHE A 30 2.12 -21.06 -14.11
N LEU A 31 1.30 -20.26 -14.80
CA LEU A 31 0.40 -20.74 -15.86
C LEU A 31 1.19 -21.36 -17.02
N GLY A 32 2.25 -20.69 -17.48
CA GLY A 32 3.12 -21.20 -18.54
C GLY A 32 3.79 -22.52 -18.15
N LEU A 33 4.31 -22.62 -16.92
CA LEU A 33 4.93 -23.84 -16.41
C LEU A 33 3.92 -25.00 -16.31
N MET A 34 2.70 -24.72 -15.88
CA MET A 34 1.62 -25.70 -15.81
C MET A 34 1.26 -26.27 -17.20
N ILE A 35 1.16 -25.41 -18.23
CA ILE A 35 0.91 -25.83 -19.61
C ILE A 35 2.03 -26.75 -20.12
N VAL A 36 3.29 -26.42 -19.81
CA VAL A 36 4.45 -27.23 -20.21
C VAL A 36 4.43 -28.61 -19.52
N ILE A 37 4.19 -28.65 -18.21
CA ILE A 37 4.09 -29.91 -17.45
C ILE A 37 2.97 -30.79 -18.03
N GLN A 38 1.82 -30.17 -18.32
CA GLN A 38 0.68 -30.81 -18.95
C GLN A 38 1.01 -31.41 -20.33
N ALA A 39 1.72 -30.67 -21.18
CA ALA A 39 2.16 -31.16 -22.49
C ALA A 39 3.13 -32.35 -22.36
N ILE A 40 4.06 -32.29 -21.41
CA ILE A 40 5.00 -33.38 -21.12
C ILE A 40 4.27 -34.65 -20.67
N VAL A 41 3.29 -34.52 -19.78
CA VAL A 41 2.48 -35.66 -19.31
C VAL A 41 1.75 -36.34 -20.47
N ILE A 42 1.18 -35.56 -21.41
CA ILE A 42 0.53 -36.11 -22.61
C ILE A 42 1.54 -36.87 -23.48
N LEU A 43 2.72 -36.31 -23.71
CA LEU A 43 3.77 -36.96 -24.51
C LEU A 43 4.22 -38.27 -23.88
N ILE A 44 4.41 -38.30 -22.56
CA ILE A 44 4.78 -39.51 -21.81
C ILE A 44 3.69 -40.57 -21.89
N LEU A 45 2.42 -40.18 -21.73
CA LEU A 45 1.29 -41.12 -21.85
C LEU A 45 1.16 -41.68 -23.27
N ARG A 46 1.37 -40.85 -24.29
CA ARG A 46 1.39 -41.27 -25.70
C ARG A 46 2.51 -42.27 -25.99
N TRP A 47 3.69 -42.07 -25.39
CA TRP A 47 4.85 -42.93 -25.63
C TRP A 47 4.78 -44.24 -24.84
N LYS A 48 4.25 -44.22 -23.62
CA LYS A 48 4.17 -45.40 -22.74
C LYS A 48 2.95 -46.29 -23.02
N TYR A 49 1.86 -45.74 -23.56
CA TYR A 49 0.63 -46.49 -23.83
C TYR A 49 0.13 -46.38 -25.29
N PRO A 50 0.94 -46.76 -26.31
CA PRO A 50 0.49 -46.75 -27.70
C PRO A 50 -0.58 -47.82 -28.01
N ILE A 51 -0.80 -48.80 -27.12
CA ILE A 51 -1.54 -50.05 -27.41
C ILE A 51 -2.80 -50.26 -26.55
N LEU A 52 -3.00 -49.51 -25.46
CA LEU A 52 -4.28 -49.58 -24.75
C LEU A 52 -5.29 -48.80 -25.59
N GLY A 53 -6.39 -49.43 -26.02
CA GLY A 53 -7.48 -48.86 -26.83
C GLY A 53 -8.26 -47.69 -26.20
N VAL A 54 -7.60 -46.93 -25.34
CA VAL A 54 -7.98 -45.62 -24.84
C VAL A 54 -7.99 -44.67 -26.04
N LYS A 55 -9.19 -44.47 -26.60
CA LYS A 55 -9.44 -43.44 -27.62
C LYS A 55 -8.87 -42.11 -27.11
N MET A 56 -8.09 -41.41 -27.94
CA MET A 56 -7.50 -40.10 -27.61
C MET A 56 -8.52 -39.12 -27.04
N SER A 57 -9.79 -39.26 -27.39
CA SER A 57 -10.91 -38.52 -26.80
C SER A 57 -10.99 -38.62 -25.28
N ARG A 58 -10.70 -39.78 -24.67
CA ARG A 58 -10.72 -39.94 -23.20
C ARG A 58 -9.57 -39.21 -22.52
N ILE A 59 -8.38 -39.22 -23.12
CA ILE A 59 -7.22 -38.46 -22.62
C ILE A 59 -7.50 -36.96 -22.71
N LEU A 60 -8.13 -36.53 -23.81
CA LEU A 60 -8.54 -35.14 -24.03
C LEU A 60 -9.62 -34.69 -23.02
N ILE A 61 -10.55 -35.58 -22.65
CA ILE A 61 -11.56 -35.29 -21.61
C ILE A 61 -10.92 -35.14 -20.24
N VAL A 62 -10.00 -36.04 -19.85
CA VAL A 62 -9.27 -35.92 -18.58
C VAL A 62 -8.45 -34.64 -18.55
N PHE A 63 -7.85 -34.26 -19.69
CA PHE A 63 -7.13 -33.01 -19.84
C PHE A 63 -8.02 -31.79 -19.65
N LEU A 64 -9.18 -31.78 -20.31
CA LEU A 64 -10.14 -30.69 -20.22
C LEU A 64 -10.66 -30.53 -18.78
N ILE A 65 -10.93 -31.64 -18.08
CA ILE A 65 -11.34 -31.63 -16.67
C ILE A 65 -10.22 -31.08 -15.77
N LEU A 66 -8.96 -31.44 -16.02
CA LEU A 66 -7.81 -30.94 -15.26
C LEU A 66 -7.59 -29.43 -15.47
N VAL A 67 -7.65 -28.96 -16.73
CA VAL A 67 -7.55 -27.53 -17.06
C VAL A 67 -8.72 -26.76 -16.46
N PHE A 68 -9.94 -27.28 -16.57
CA PHE A 68 -11.13 -26.64 -16.02
C PHE A 68 -11.11 -26.61 -14.49
N GLY A 69 -10.65 -27.69 -13.85
CA GLY A 69 -10.45 -27.74 -12.40
C GLY A 69 -9.40 -26.75 -11.90
N LEU A 70 -8.29 -26.60 -12.62
CA LEU A 70 -7.26 -25.59 -12.33
C LEU A 70 -7.78 -24.16 -12.53
N LEU A 71 -8.57 -23.91 -13.59
CA LEU A 71 -9.22 -22.62 -13.80
C LEU A 71 -10.23 -22.32 -12.70
N LEU A 72 -11.05 -23.30 -12.28
CA LEU A 72 -11.98 -23.15 -11.17
C LEU A 72 -11.25 -22.90 -9.86
N ILE A 73 -10.15 -23.59 -9.57
CA ILE A 73 -9.31 -23.30 -8.39
C ILE A 73 -8.73 -21.90 -8.49
N GLY A 74 -8.25 -21.47 -9.66
CA GLY A 74 -7.77 -20.10 -9.89
C GLY A 74 -8.85 -19.03 -9.68
N VAL A 75 -10.11 -19.31 -10.05
CA VAL A 75 -11.24 -18.40 -9.83
C VAL A 75 -11.73 -18.42 -8.38
N LEU A 76 -11.80 -19.59 -7.75
CA LEU A 76 -12.31 -19.76 -6.38
C LEU A 76 -11.29 -19.31 -5.33
N PHE A 77 -10.00 -19.58 -5.53
CA PHE A 77 -8.92 -19.16 -4.64
C PHE A 77 -8.26 -17.84 -5.07
N GLY A 78 -8.54 -17.35 -6.28
CA GLY A 78 -8.18 -16.00 -6.72
C GLY A 78 -9.05 -14.90 -6.10
N GLN A 79 -10.12 -15.26 -5.38
CA GLN A 79 -10.92 -14.34 -4.55
C GLN A 79 -10.24 -13.98 -3.22
N GLU A 80 -8.92 -13.96 -3.15
CA GLU A 80 -8.25 -13.17 -2.12
C GLU A 80 -8.49 -11.70 -2.46
N LYS A 81 -9.52 -11.13 -1.81
CA LYS A 81 -9.93 -9.72 -1.78
C LYS A 81 -9.19 -8.92 -2.85
N GLU A 82 -9.81 -8.76 -4.01
CA GLU A 82 -9.42 -7.70 -4.95
C GLU A 82 -9.20 -6.45 -4.09
N VAL A 83 -7.93 -6.08 -3.90
CA VAL A 83 -7.59 -4.73 -3.49
C VAL A 83 -8.02 -3.95 -4.70
N ASP A 84 -9.25 -3.45 -4.64
CA ASP A 84 -9.90 -2.71 -5.71
C ASP A 84 -8.87 -1.74 -6.28
N GLU A 85 -8.62 -1.80 -7.58
CA GLU A 85 -7.69 -0.88 -8.23
C GLU A 85 -8.11 0.58 -7.96
N GLY A 86 -9.41 0.80 -7.67
CA GLY A 86 -9.96 2.03 -7.11
C GLY A 86 -9.35 2.43 -5.75
N ASP A 87 -9.33 1.53 -4.77
CA ASP A 87 -8.75 1.77 -3.42
C ASP A 87 -7.23 2.01 -3.50
N LEU A 88 -6.56 1.34 -4.45
CA LEU A 88 -5.13 1.53 -4.70
C LEU A 88 -4.82 2.94 -5.26
N LYS A 89 -5.56 3.37 -6.27
CA LYS A 89 -5.37 4.71 -6.87
C LYS A 89 -5.72 5.82 -5.87
N GLU A 90 -6.75 5.60 -5.05
CA GLU A 90 -7.14 6.51 -3.98
C GLU A 90 -6.03 6.62 -2.93
N LYS A 91 -5.45 5.50 -2.49
CA LYS A 91 -4.28 5.51 -1.59
C LYS A 91 -3.09 6.23 -2.17
N MET A 92 -2.74 5.98 -3.44
CA MET A 92 -1.62 6.67 -4.10
C MET A 92 -1.82 8.18 -4.14
N ASN A 93 -3.03 8.64 -4.45
CA ASN A 93 -3.36 10.06 -4.44
C ASN A 93 -3.29 10.64 -3.03
N ALA A 94 -3.80 9.93 -2.02
CA ALA A 94 -3.70 10.34 -0.62
C ALA A 94 -2.22 10.51 -0.19
N TYR A 95 -1.35 9.54 -0.49
CA TYR A 95 0.07 9.66 -0.19
C TYR A 95 0.74 10.85 -0.89
N ARG A 96 0.39 11.15 -2.14
CA ARG A 96 0.90 12.33 -2.86
C ARG A 96 0.46 13.63 -2.20
N ILE A 97 -0.80 13.70 -1.75
CA ILE A 97 -1.34 14.86 -1.05
C ILE A 97 -0.59 15.04 0.27
N VAL A 98 -0.47 13.99 1.08
CA VAL A 98 0.24 14.05 2.37
C VAL A 98 1.71 14.44 2.19
N ALA A 99 2.41 13.86 1.22
CA ALA A 99 3.80 14.22 0.92
C ALA A 99 3.96 15.73 0.64
N LYS A 100 3.13 16.27 -0.27
CA LYS A 100 3.26 17.66 -0.73
C LYS A 100 2.65 18.71 0.21
N LYS A 101 1.47 18.43 0.76
CA LYS A 101 0.71 19.37 1.60
C LYS A 101 1.08 19.27 3.07
N PHE A 102 1.46 18.10 3.57
CA PHE A 102 1.79 17.92 4.98
C PHE A 102 3.30 17.95 5.20
N TYR A 103 4.01 16.89 4.79
CA TYR A 103 5.42 16.72 5.18
C TYR A 103 6.33 17.82 4.65
N ARG A 104 6.21 18.18 3.36
CA ARG A 104 7.05 19.21 2.77
C ARG A 104 6.83 20.57 3.42
N ARG A 105 5.57 21.00 3.55
CA ARG A 105 5.23 22.30 4.16
C ARG A 105 5.59 22.36 5.63
N LEU A 106 5.33 21.28 6.38
CA LEU A 106 5.68 21.22 7.80
C LEU A 106 7.19 21.30 7.99
N ARG A 107 7.98 20.63 7.13
CA ARG A 107 9.44 20.73 7.14
C ARG A 107 9.91 22.15 6.87
N GLU A 108 9.43 22.76 5.78
CA GLU A 108 9.79 24.13 5.42
C GLU A 108 9.44 25.11 6.54
N ALA A 109 8.30 24.92 7.19
CA ALA A 109 7.88 25.76 8.31
C ALA A 109 8.76 25.55 9.56
N LEU A 110 9.13 24.31 9.87
CA LEU A 110 10.03 24.00 11.00
C LEU A 110 11.47 24.50 10.75
N GLU A 111 11.99 24.36 9.53
CA GLU A 111 13.34 24.82 9.18
C GLU A 111 13.47 26.35 9.22
N ASN A 112 12.38 27.07 8.92
CA ASN A 112 12.34 28.54 8.94
C ASN A 112 11.75 29.12 10.24
N GLU A 113 11.44 28.28 11.23
CA GLU A 113 10.75 28.68 12.47
C GLU A 113 9.44 29.48 12.23
N ASP A 114 8.77 29.20 11.11
CA ASP A 114 7.56 29.89 10.68
C ASP A 114 6.32 29.28 11.35
N MET A 115 5.99 29.82 12.52
CA MET A 115 4.86 29.40 13.33
C MET A 115 3.50 29.68 12.65
N GLU A 116 3.41 30.72 11.80
CA GLU A 116 2.17 30.98 11.05
C GLU A 116 1.92 29.90 10.00
N SER A 117 2.98 29.45 9.30
CA SER A 117 2.85 28.35 8.35
C SER A 117 2.43 27.04 9.01
N ILE A 118 2.97 26.70 10.19
CA ILE A 118 2.54 25.50 10.95
C ILE A 118 1.06 25.62 11.34
N LYS A 119 0.63 26.80 11.79
CA LYS A 119 -0.78 27.06 12.11
C LYS A 119 -1.67 26.90 10.89
N GLY A 120 -1.26 27.45 9.75
CA GLY A 120 -1.99 27.33 8.49
C GLY A 120 -2.15 25.88 8.03
N ILE A 121 -1.15 25.02 8.25
CA ILE A 121 -1.28 23.57 7.98
C ILE A 121 -2.33 22.95 8.92
N ALA A 122 -2.32 23.29 10.22
CA ALA A 122 -3.30 22.77 11.18
C ALA A 122 -4.73 23.21 10.83
N ASP A 123 -4.92 24.48 10.48
CA ASP A 123 -6.20 25.03 10.04
C ASP A 123 -6.69 24.32 8.76
N GLU A 124 -5.83 24.19 7.74
CA GLU A 124 -6.17 23.51 6.48
C GLU A 124 -6.54 22.04 6.67
N ILE A 125 -5.94 21.34 7.63
CA ILE A 125 -6.30 19.93 7.92
C ILE A 125 -7.75 19.82 8.42
N LEU A 126 -8.23 20.82 9.14
CA LEU A 126 -9.60 20.87 9.67
C LEU A 126 -10.60 21.39 8.64
N GLU A 127 -10.18 22.31 7.77
CA GLU A 127 -11.03 22.95 6.77
C GLU A 127 -11.17 22.17 5.46
N ASP A 128 -10.08 21.54 4.97
CA ASP A 128 -10.06 20.79 3.72
C ASP A 128 -10.37 19.30 3.96
N PRO A 129 -11.60 18.83 3.67
CA PRO A 129 -11.98 17.43 3.89
C PRO A 129 -11.18 16.46 3.02
N ILE A 130 -10.65 16.90 1.88
CA ILE A 130 -9.79 16.07 1.02
C ILE A 130 -8.45 15.84 1.70
N PHE A 131 -7.90 16.87 2.34
CA PHE A 131 -6.63 16.77 3.05
C PHE A 131 -6.76 15.92 4.31
N GLY A 132 -7.82 16.15 5.11
CA GLY A 132 -8.12 15.31 6.28
C GLY A 132 -8.32 13.85 5.89
N LYS A 133 -9.12 13.56 4.85
CA LYS A 133 -9.29 12.19 4.35
C LYS A 133 -7.97 11.58 3.88
N ALA A 134 -7.10 12.36 3.23
CA ALA A 134 -5.81 11.88 2.79
C ALA A 134 -4.90 11.45 3.96
N LEU A 135 -4.93 12.17 5.08
CA LEU A 135 -4.19 11.78 6.30
C LEU A 135 -4.68 10.45 6.88
N GLN A 136 -6.00 10.23 6.91
CA GLN A 136 -6.59 8.97 7.36
C GLN A 136 -6.23 7.81 6.43
N VAL A 137 -6.38 8.00 5.11
CA VAL A 137 -6.08 6.96 4.10
C VAL A 137 -4.59 6.61 4.08
N ALA A 138 -3.71 7.58 4.30
CA ALA A 138 -2.27 7.36 4.41
C ALA A 138 -1.83 6.78 5.77
N ASN A 139 -2.78 6.57 6.70
CA ASN A 139 -2.55 6.07 8.05
C ASN A 139 -1.60 6.95 8.88
N ILE A 140 -1.67 8.27 8.69
CA ILE A 140 -0.90 9.26 9.46
C ILE A 140 -1.54 9.47 10.83
N GLY A 141 -2.87 9.50 10.90
CA GLY A 141 -3.64 9.71 12.12
C GLY A 141 -5.00 10.33 11.83
N ASP A 142 -5.80 10.52 12.89
CA ASP A 142 -7.04 11.30 12.77
C ASP A 142 -6.69 12.78 12.50
N PRO A 143 -7.32 13.44 11.51
CA PRO A 143 -7.05 14.84 11.16
C PRO A 143 -7.16 15.79 12.35
N LYS A 144 -8.13 15.56 13.24
CA LYS A 144 -8.33 16.39 14.43
C LYS A 144 -7.19 16.21 15.42
N VAL A 145 -6.72 14.99 15.60
CA VAL A 145 -5.59 14.68 16.47
C VAL A 145 -4.32 15.29 15.90
N VAL A 146 -4.09 15.18 14.59
CA VAL A 146 -2.94 15.78 13.91
C VAL A 146 -2.94 17.31 14.06
N ALA A 147 -4.08 17.98 13.80
CA ALA A 147 -4.20 19.42 13.98
C ALA A 147 -3.99 19.83 15.45
N TYR A 148 -4.58 19.10 16.38
CA TYR A 148 -4.40 19.32 17.82
C TYR A 148 -2.92 19.27 18.22
N ILE A 149 -2.18 18.26 17.77
CA ILE A 149 -0.74 18.13 18.05
C ILE A 149 0.04 19.35 17.53
N LEU A 150 -0.29 19.84 16.34
CA LEU A 150 0.36 21.02 15.78
C LEU A 150 0.05 22.29 16.60
N TYR A 151 -1.19 22.46 17.07
CA TYR A 151 -1.52 23.56 17.98
C TYR A 151 -0.81 23.45 19.33
N VAL A 152 -0.70 22.24 19.89
CA VAL A 152 0.06 22.03 21.13
C VAL A 152 1.52 22.38 20.92
N TYR A 153 2.12 21.97 19.80
CA TYR A 153 3.48 22.35 19.45
C TYR A 153 3.67 23.87 19.38
N LEU A 154 2.71 24.59 18.78
CA LEU A 154 2.72 26.05 18.67
C LEU A 154 2.56 26.78 20.00
N ASN A 155 1.81 26.21 20.94
CA ASN A 155 1.49 26.83 22.23
C ASN A 155 2.24 26.16 23.40
N ARG A 156 3.31 25.42 23.13
CA ARG A 156 4.03 24.63 24.13
C ARG A 156 4.55 25.43 25.33
N GLU A 157 4.78 26.73 25.17
CA GLU A 157 5.27 27.61 26.24
C GLU A 157 4.16 28.08 27.19
N SER A 158 2.91 28.09 26.72
CA SER A 158 1.74 28.53 27.49
C SER A 158 0.91 27.38 28.06
N LEU A 159 1.15 26.14 27.61
CA LEU A 159 0.45 24.94 28.04
C LEU A 159 1.10 24.27 29.25
N SER A 160 0.29 23.55 30.01
CA SER A 160 0.77 22.74 31.13
C SER A 160 1.58 21.53 30.63
N ARG A 161 2.50 21.04 31.47
CA ARG A 161 3.25 19.80 31.17
C ARG A 161 2.34 18.60 30.94
N GLU A 162 1.19 18.56 31.61
CA GLU A 162 0.20 17.49 31.48
C GLU A 162 -0.43 17.47 30.10
N GLU A 163 -0.79 18.63 29.54
CA GLU A 163 -1.34 18.75 28.18
C GLU A 163 -0.31 18.37 27.11
N ILE A 164 0.97 18.73 27.31
CA ILE A 164 2.05 18.37 26.39
C ILE A 164 2.28 16.85 26.40
N GLU A 165 2.27 16.22 27.58
CA GLU A 165 2.42 14.77 27.71
C GLU A 165 1.20 14.01 27.14
N GLU A 166 -0.01 14.55 27.27
CA GLU A 166 -1.20 14.00 26.62
C GLU A 166 -1.07 14.06 25.09
N ALA A 167 -0.63 15.20 24.55
CA ALA A 167 -0.39 15.34 23.11
C ALA A 167 0.68 14.37 22.60
N LYS A 168 1.77 14.16 23.34
CA LYS A 168 2.80 13.14 23.01
C LYS A 168 2.23 11.73 22.94
N ARG A 169 1.33 11.36 23.87
CA ARG A 169 0.68 10.04 23.88
C ARG A 169 -0.26 9.83 22.68
N LEU A 170 -0.92 10.90 22.26
CA LEU A 170 -1.81 10.89 21.10
C LEU A 170 -1.05 11.02 19.78
N ALA A 171 0.22 11.44 19.81
CA ALA A 171 1.03 11.70 18.63
C ALA A 171 1.39 10.41 17.88
N PRO A 172 0.92 10.24 16.63
CA PRO A 172 1.26 9.06 15.85
C PRO A 172 2.70 9.17 15.33
N GLY A 173 3.49 8.13 15.60
CA GLY A 173 4.82 7.85 15.03
C GLY A 173 5.69 9.08 14.74
N PRO A 174 5.76 9.57 13.49
CA PRO A 174 6.64 10.67 13.09
C PRO A 174 6.30 12.02 13.75
N LEU A 175 5.07 12.25 14.20
CA LEU A 175 4.67 13.49 14.87
C LEU A 175 5.18 13.56 16.31
N ALA A 176 5.40 12.42 16.97
CA ALA A 176 5.96 12.39 18.31
C ALA A 176 7.36 13.05 18.36
N LYS A 177 8.10 12.98 17.25
CA LYS A 177 9.43 13.60 17.10
C LYS A 177 9.43 15.11 17.24
N LEU A 178 8.29 15.79 17.04
CA LEU A 178 8.17 17.23 17.28
C LEU A 178 8.48 17.60 18.74
N PHE A 179 8.38 16.62 19.65
CA PHE A 179 8.59 16.80 21.08
C PHE A 179 9.80 16.02 21.63
N GLU A 180 10.63 15.40 20.79
CA GLU A 180 11.80 14.58 21.19
C GLU A 180 13.13 15.37 21.22
N GLY A 181 13.11 16.69 20.98
CA GLY A 181 14.30 17.55 20.89
C GLY A 181 14.74 18.21 22.20
N GLU A 182 14.45 17.61 23.35
CA GLU A 182 14.97 18.03 24.67
C GLU A 182 16.30 17.35 25.00
#